data_AF-I6V1F1-F1
#
_entry.id   AF-I6V1F1-F1
#
_cell.length_a   1.000
_cell.length_b   1.000
_cell.length_c   1.000
_cell.angle_alpha   90.00
_cell.angle_beta   90.00
_cell.angle_gamma   90.00
#
_symmetry.space_group_name_H-M   'P 1'
#
loop_
_entity.id
_entity.type
_entity.pdbx_description
1 polymer ?
#
loop_
_entity_poly.entity_id
_entity_poly.type
_entity_poly.pdbx_seq_one_letter_code
_entity_poly.pdbx_strand_id
1 'polypeptide(L)'
;MKHYVSFFKSLTFFTIYLAGLITVIPLGITYIVGVRTLSCVLSFILKNFTIPVIGAVYLHEVAQYLPISSPVEVRIDYKKLAFIWIPQTDIPNQRYIIGWILGFLLPFVFGLLLIEIGYGLTGIIFLIISLSGLRGLWEGAK
;
A
#
# COMPACT_ATOMS: atom_id res chain seq x y z
N MET A 1 -12.45 11.47 15.71
CA MET A 1 -12.90 11.49 14.29
C MET A 1 -12.02 12.31 13.36
N LYS A 2 -11.62 13.56 13.67
CA LYS A 2 -10.82 14.41 12.74
C LYS A 2 -9.52 13.74 12.27
N HIS A 3 -8.80 13.06 13.16
CA HIS A 3 -7.54 12.39 12.83
C HIS A 3 -7.73 11.14 11.95
N TYR A 4 -8.76 10.33 12.20
CA TYR A 4 -9.14 9.22 11.31
C TYR A 4 -9.45 9.72 9.89
N VAL A 5 -10.22 10.81 9.78
CA VAL A 5 -10.53 11.42 8.48
C VAL A 5 -9.26 11.92 7.80
N SER A 6 -8.33 12.52 8.55
CA SER A 6 -7.04 12.96 8.02
C SER A 6 -6.20 11.80 7.50
N PHE A 7 -6.12 10.70 8.26
CA PHE A 7 -5.39 9.50 7.87
C PHE A 7 -5.94 8.92 6.57
N PHE A 8 -7.25 8.66 6.50
CA PHE A 8 -7.86 8.11 5.30
C PHE A 8 -7.75 9.05 4.10
N LYS A 9 -7.84 10.38 4.30
CA LYS A 9 -7.61 11.34 3.21
C LYS A 9 -6.22 11.21 2.63
N SER A 10 -5.19 11.21 3.48
CA SER A 10 -3.80 11.08 3.01
C SER A 10 -3.54 9.72 2.37
N LEU A 11 -4.10 8.63 2.91
CA LEU A 11 -4.00 7.30 2.33
C LEU A 11 -4.66 7.25 0.94
N THR A 12 -5.83 7.87 0.79
CA THR A 12 -6.50 8.01 -0.52
C THR A 12 -5.65 8.82 -1.49
N PHE A 13 -5.07 9.94 -1.08
CA PHE A 13 -4.19 10.73 -1.96
C PHE A 13 -2.96 9.94 -2.41
N PHE A 14 -2.31 9.23 -1.48
CA PHE A 14 -1.16 8.40 -1.77
C PHE A 14 -1.49 7.26 -2.73
N THR A 15 -2.61 6.56 -2.50
CA THR A 15 -3.03 5.44 -3.35
C THR A 15 -3.47 5.90 -4.74
N ILE A 16 -4.13 7.07 -4.87
CA ILE A 16 -4.42 7.70 -6.18
C ILE A 16 -3.11 8.05 -6.92
N TYR A 17 -2.13 8.62 -6.22
CA TYR A 17 -0.83 8.93 -6.80
C TYR A 17 -0.12 7.67 -7.32
N LEU A 18 -0.07 6.60 -6.51
CA LEU A 18 0.47 5.31 -6.92
C LEU A 18 -0.29 4.71 -8.11
N ALA A 19 -1.62 4.76 -8.08
CA ALA A 19 -2.46 4.26 -9.16
C ALA A 19 -2.18 5.01 -10.47
N GLY A 20 -2.02 6.33 -10.40
CA GLY A 20 -1.59 7.18 -11.51
C GLY A 20 -0.24 6.72 -12.06
N LEU A 21 0.77 6.55 -11.22
CA LEU A 21 2.10 6.07 -11.64
C LEU A 21 2.04 4.73 -12.37
N ILE A 22 1.37 3.74 -11.77
CA ILE A 22 1.27 2.37 -12.31
C ILE A 22 0.46 2.33 -13.60
N THR A 23 -0.53 3.22 -13.76
CA THR A 23 -1.39 3.23 -14.94
C THR A 23 -0.81 4.08 -16.07
N VAL A 24 -0.22 5.23 -15.77
CA VAL A 24 0.27 6.20 -16.77
C VAL A 24 1.55 5.72 -17.45
N ILE A 25 2.50 5.12 -16.71
CA ILE A 25 3.77 4.68 -17.30
C ILE A 25 3.55 3.64 -18.42
N PRO A 26 2.81 2.53 -18.20
CA PRO A 26 2.58 1.55 -19.24
C PRO A 26 1.72 2.08 -20.39
N LEU A 27 0.76 2.98 -20.10
CA LEU A 27 -0.03 3.64 -21.15
C LEU A 27 0.85 4.49 -22.08
N GLY A 28 1.80 5.25 -21.51
CA GLY A 28 2.79 6.01 -22.27
C GLY A 28 3.63 5.11 -23.18
N ILE A 29 4.07 3.95 -22.68
CA ILE A 29 4.80 2.95 -23.47
C ILE A 29 3.93 2.41 -24.61
N THR A 30 2.69 2.01 -24.34
CA THR A 30 1.79 1.51 -25.40
C THR A 30 1.47 2.53 -26.48
N TYR A 31 1.38 3.80 -26.11
CA TYR A 31 1.19 4.90 -27.05
C TYR A 31 2.39 5.04 -27.99
N ILE A 32 3.61 4.99 -27.45
CA ILE A 32 4.85 5.08 -28.24
C ILE A 32 5.02 3.88 -29.18
N VAL A 33 4.67 2.67 -28.72
CA VAL A 33 4.81 1.42 -29.49
C VAL A 33 3.70 1.24 -30.55
N GLY A 34 2.69 2.11 -30.58
CA GLY A 34 1.63 2.08 -31.59
C GLY A 34 0.64 0.92 -31.43
N VAL A 35 0.46 0.41 -30.20
CA VAL A 35 -0.44 -0.71 -29.92
C VAL A 35 -1.90 -0.27 -30.07
N ARG A 36 -2.64 -0.88 -31.03
CA ARG A 36 -4.03 -0.53 -31.35
C ARG A 36 -5.08 -0.99 -30.31
N THR A 37 -4.70 -1.83 -29.35
CA THR A 37 -5.60 -2.43 -28.34
C THR A 37 -5.41 -1.82 -26.94
N LEU A 38 -5.43 -0.49 -26.86
CA LEU A 38 -5.27 0.28 -25.62
C LEU A 38 -6.25 -0.18 -24.50
N SER A 39 -7.48 -0.53 -24.85
CA SER A 39 -8.50 -1.00 -23.89
C SER A 39 -8.13 -2.33 -23.22
N CYS A 40 -7.54 -3.27 -23.97
CA CYS A 40 -7.08 -4.56 -23.44
C CYS A 40 -5.92 -4.35 -22.46
N VAL A 41 -4.94 -3.53 -22.85
CA VAL A 41 -3.78 -3.23 -22.00
C VAL A 41 -4.21 -2.49 -20.73
N LEU A 42 -5.08 -1.49 -20.85
CA LEU A 42 -5.62 -0.77 -19.71
C LEU A 42 -6.38 -1.70 -18.76
N SER A 43 -7.25 -2.57 -19.29
CA SER A 43 -8.00 -3.53 -18.46
C SER A 43 -7.07 -4.50 -17.74
N PHE A 44 -6.02 -4.96 -18.43
CA PHE A 44 -5.01 -5.83 -17.85
C PHE A 44 -4.27 -5.14 -16.70
N ILE A 45 -3.76 -3.92 -16.92
CA ILE A 45 -3.03 -3.14 -15.90
C ILE A 45 -3.91 -2.88 -14.68
N LEU A 46 -5.14 -2.42 -14.90
CA LEU A 46 -6.05 -2.08 -13.81
C LEU A 46 -6.36 -3.29 -12.93
N LYS A 47 -6.72 -4.42 -13.54
CA LYS A 47 -7.11 -5.64 -12.82
C LYS A 47 -5.94 -6.32 -12.12
N ASN A 48 -4.78 -6.33 -12.76
CA ASN A 48 -3.65 -7.15 -12.32
C ASN A 48 -2.60 -6.37 -11.51
N PHE A 49 -2.57 -5.04 -11.62
CA PHE A 49 -1.58 -4.20 -10.93
C PHE A 49 -2.21 -3.08 -10.12
N THR A 50 -2.97 -2.18 -10.74
CA THR A 50 -3.46 -0.96 -10.06
C THR A 50 -4.38 -1.29 -8.89
N ILE A 51 -5.44 -2.07 -9.12
CA ILE A 51 -6.39 -2.45 -8.06
C ILE A 51 -5.70 -3.28 -6.97
N PRO A 52 -4.90 -4.32 -7.30
CA PRO A 52 -4.15 -5.08 -6.31
C PRO A 52 -3.21 -4.23 -5.45
N VAL A 53 -2.47 -3.28 -6.05
CA VAL A 53 -1.57 -2.40 -5.30
C VAL A 53 -2.36 -1.51 -4.34
N ILE A 54 -3.44 -0.89 -4.80
CA ILE A 54 -4.30 -0.06 -3.93
C ILE A 54 -4.81 -0.92 -2.75
N GLY A 55 -5.37 -2.10 -3.04
CA GLY A 55 -5.94 -2.98 -2.03
C GLY A 55 -4.90 -3.43 -1.00
N ALA A 56 -3.71 -3.82 -1.45
CA ALA A 56 -2.60 -4.24 -0.59
C ALA A 56 -2.07 -3.08 0.28
N VAL A 57 -1.89 -1.88 -0.28
CA VAL A 57 -1.47 -0.69 0.48
C VAL A 57 -2.52 -0.33 1.53
N TYR A 58 -3.80 -0.31 1.17
CA TYR A 58 -4.87 -0.04 2.15
C TYR A 58 -4.88 -1.06 3.27
N LEU A 59 -4.80 -2.35 2.93
CA LEU A 59 -4.79 -3.42 3.92
C LEU A 59 -3.58 -3.26 4.86
N HIS A 60 -2.41 -2.98 4.33
CA HIS A 60 -1.18 -2.74 5.10
C HIS A 60 -1.32 -1.57 6.07
N GLU A 61 -1.62 -0.37 5.54
CA GLU A 61 -1.62 0.88 6.31
C GLU A 61 -2.75 0.92 7.34
N VAL A 62 -3.94 0.41 6.99
CA VAL A 62 -5.07 0.36 7.93
C VAL A 62 -4.80 -0.66 9.05
N ALA A 63 -4.24 -1.83 8.72
CA ALA A 63 -3.87 -2.82 9.73
C ALA A 63 -2.82 -2.29 10.71
N GLN A 64 -1.87 -1.49 10.21
CA GLN A 64 -0.88 -0.81 11.06
C GLN A 64 -1.52 0.24 11.96
N TYR A 65 -2.47 1.02 11.43
CA TYR A 65 -3.08 2.11 12.17
C TYR A 65 -4.08 1.66 13.25
N LEU A 66 -4.77 0.53 13.06
CA LEU A 66 -5.83 0.05 13.96
C LEU A 66 -5.38 -0.05 15.44
N PRO A 67 -4.25 -0.70 15.79
CA PRO A 67 -3.81 -0.80 17.19
C PRO A 67 -3.33 0.51 17.78
N ILE A 68 -2.91 1.46 16.95
CA ILE A 68 -2.52 2.80 17.38
C ILE A 68 -3.76 3.59 17.76
N SER A 69 -4.70 3.76 16.82
CA SER A 69 -5.97 4.48 17.04
C SER A 69 -5.81 5.87 17.68
N SER A 70 -4.65 6.49 17.51
CA SER A 70 -4.29 7.79 18.08
C SER A 70 -4.12 8.85 16.99
N PRO A 71 -4.08 10.14 17.37
CA PRO A 71 -3.73 11.20 16.44
C PRO A 71 -2.32 10.97 15.86
N VAL A 72 -2.27 10.81 14.54
CA VAL A 72 -1.02 10.75 13.77
C VAL A 72 -1.03 11.89 12.76
N GLU A 73 0.08 12.60 12.67
CA GLU A 73 0.35 13.42 11.50
C GLU A 73 0.82 12.49 10.39
N VAL A 74 0.17 12.59 9.24
CA VAL A 74 0.55 11.80 8.07
C VAL A 74 1.31 12.68 7.11
N ARG A 75 2.53 12.25 6.77
CA ARG A 75 3.37 12.82 5.72
C ARG A 75 3.57 11.78 4.62
N ILE A 76 3.56 12.24 3.38
CA ILE A 76 3.87 11.40 2.22
C ILE A 76 5.29 11.73 1.79
N ASP A 77 6.18 10.75 1.81
CA ASP A 77 7.52 10.87 1.24
C ASP A 77 7.51 10.35 -0.20
N TYR A 78 7.32 11.26 -1.15
CA TYR A 78 7.29 10.94 -2.59
C TYR A 78 8.65 10.45 -3.12
N LYS A 79 9.77 10.74 -2.45
CA LYS A 79 11.09 10.24 -2.88
C LYS A 79 11.27 8.78 -2.52
N LYS A 80 10.80 8.39 -1.33
CA LYS A 80 10.82 7.00 -0.86
C LYS A 80 9.60 6.19 -1.28
N LEU A 81 8.59 6.84 -1.86
CA LEU A 81 7.27 6.27 -2.15
C LEU A 81 6.67 5.61 -0.89
N ALA A 82 6.73 6.32 0.23
CA ALA A 82 6.38 5.79 1.54
C ALA A 82 5.39 6.69 2.29
N PHE A 83 4.52 6.05 3.06
CA PHE A 83 3.64 6.70 4.01
C PHE A 83 4.36 6.84 5.34
N ILE A 84 4.47 8.06 5.86
CA ILE A 84 5.12 8.34 7.14
C ILE A 84 4.06 8.84 8.11
N TRP A 85 3.74 8.01 9.07
CA TRP A 85 3.01 8.36 10.27
C TRP A 85 3.93 8.90 11.36
N ILE A 86 3.59 10.08 11.88
CA ILE A 86 4.25 10.70 13.03
C ILE A 86 3.23 10.77 14.17
N PRO A 87 3.41 10.01 15.25
CA PRO A 87 2.51 10.06 16.40
C PRO A 87 2.54 11.44 17.05
N GLN A 88 1.36 11.99 17.38
CA GLN A 88 1.24 13.27 18.07
C GLN A 88 1.05 13.11 19.59
N THR A 89 1.01 11.87 20.04
CA THR A 89 0.86 11.47 21.45
C THR A 89 1.79 10.31 21.71
N ASP A 90 2.28 10.17 22.93
CA ASP A 90 3.03 8.99 23.32
C ASP A 90 2.16 7.75 23.18
N ILE A 91 2.61 6.82 22.34
CA ILE A 91 1.95 5.55 22.11
C ILE A 91 2.84 4.47 22.72
N PRO A 92 2.28 3.56 23.54
CA PRO A 92 3.04 2.44 24.08
C PRO A 92 3.71 1.63 22.96
N ASN A 93 4.99 1.29 23.14
CA ASN A 93 5.76 0.48 22.19
C ASN A 93 5.03 -0.81 21.76
N GLN A 94 4.27 -1.42 22.66
CA GLN A 94 3.49 -2.61 22.37
C GLN A 94 2.46 -2.38 21.24
N ARG A 95 1.81 -1.21 21.18
CA ARG A 95 0.82 -0.90 20.13
C ARG A 95 1.48 -0.74 18.76
N TYR A 96 2.69 -0.18 18.71
CA TYR A 96 3.48 -0.13 17.47
C TYR A 96 3.84 -1.52 16.97
N ILE A 97 4.32 -2.38 17.86
CA ILE A 97 4.70 -3.74 17.51
C ILE A 97 3.48 -4.51 16.99
N ILE A 98 2.32 -4.39 17.65
CA ILE A 98 1.08 -5.04 17.20
C ILE A 98 0.64 -4.48 15.84
N GLY A 99 0.60 -3.16 15.67
CA GLY A 99 0.28 -2.54 14.37
C GLY A 99 1.19 -3.03 13.27
N TRP A 100 2.49 -3.07 13.55
CA TRP A 100 3.50 -3.57 12.64
C TRP A 100 3.29 -5.04 12.24
N ILE A 101 3.08 -5.92 13.23
CA ILE A 101 2.80 -7.35 12.99
C ILE A 101 1.56 -7.49 12.12
N LEU A 102 0.48 -6.75 12.40
CA LEU A 102 -0.74 -6.80 11.59
C LEU A 102 -0.53 -6.27 10.17
N GLY A 103 0.22 -5.18 10.02
CA GLY A 103 0.61 -4.61 8.73
C GLY A 103 1.41 -5.55 7.85
N PHE A 104 2.26 -6.39 8.44
CA PHE A 104 2.96 -7.45 7.73
C PHE A 104 2.05 -8.64 7.47
N LEU A 105 1.44 -9.18 8.52
CA LEU A 105 0.78 -10.49 8.50
C LEU A 105 -0.47 -10.50 7.63
N LEU A 106 -1.29 -9.45 7.66
CA LEU A 106 -2.55 -9.43 6.91
C LEU A 106 -2.31 -9.43 5.39
N PRO A 107 -1.52 -8.51 4.80
CA PRO A 107 -1.18 -8.60 3.38
C PRO A 107 -0.46 -9.89 3.02
N PHE A 108 0.40 -10.41 3.90
CA PHE A 108 1.11 -11.67 3.66
C PHE A 108 0.15 -12.86 3.50
N VAL A 109 -0.76 -13.04 4.45
CA VAL A 109 -1.76 -14.13 4.42
C VAL A 109 -2.70 -13.98 3.23
N PHE A 110 -3.17 -12.76 2.94
CA PHE A 110 -3.98 -12.50 1.74
C PHE A 110 -3.21 -12.83 0.46
N GLY A 111 -1.92 -12.49 0.40
CA GLY A 111 -1.06 -12.80 -0.74
C GLY A 111 -0.93 -14.31 -1.00
N LEU A 112 -0.70 -15.11 0.06
CA LEU A 112 -0.65 -16.56 -0.06
C LEU A 112 -1.99 -17.15 -0.51
N LEU A 113 -3.09 -16.73 0.11
CA LEU A 113 -4.44 -17.19 -0.27
C LEU A 113 -4.73 -16.90 -1.74
N LEU A 114 -4.43 -15.67 -2.21
CA LEU A 114 -4.62 -15.28 -3.60
C LEU A 114 -3.82 -16.15 -4.57
N ILE A 115 -2.60 -16.56 -4.21
CA ILE A 115 -1.81 -17.50 -5.02
C ILE A 115 -2.49 -18.86 -5.08
N GLU A 116 -2.95 -19.39 -3.94
CA GLU A 116 -3.61 -20.71 -3.87
C GLU A 116 -4.88 -20.77 -4.71
N ILE A 117 -5.67 -19.69 -4.75
CA ILE A 117 -6.91 -19.62 -5.54
C ILE A 117 -6.69 -19.17 -7.00
N GLY A 118 -5.44 -19.09 -7.48
CA GLY A 118 -5.10 -18.86 -8.89
C GLY A 118 -4.91 -17.40 -9.32
N TYR A 119 -4.92 -16.44 -8.39
CA TYR A 119 -4.62 -15.03 -8.63
C TYR A 119 -3.14 -14.71 -8.33
N GLY A 120 -2.23 -15.51 -8.90
CA GLY A 120 -0.80 -15.49 -8.56
C GLY A 120 -0.14 -14.10 -8.61
N LEU A 121 -0.39 -13.33 -9.67
CA LEU A 121 0.21 -12.00 -9.83
C LEU A 121 -0.31 -10.99 -8.78
N THR A 122 -1.62 -11.00 -8.51
CA THR A 122 -2.22 -10.21 -7.43
C THR A 122 -1.62 -10.62 -6.09
N GLY A 123 -1.49 -11.92 -5.83
CA GLY A 123 -0.91 -12.43 -4.59
C GLY A 123 0.55 -11.98 -4.40
N ILE A 124 1.36 -12.01 -5.45
CA ILE A 124 2.75 -11.50 -5.42
C ILE A 124 2.78 -10.02 -5.00
N ILE A 125 1.87 -9.18 -5.49
CA ILE A 125 1.81 -7.76 -5.12
C ILE A 125 1.55 -7.60 -3.62
N PHE A 126 0.61 -8.37 -3.07
CA PHE A 126 0.31 -8.39 -1.64
C PHE A 126 1.53 -8.85 -0.82
N LEU A 127 2.25 -9.87 -1.29
CA LEU A 127 3.48 -10.33 -0.64
C LEU A 127 4.57 -9.25 -0.67
N ILE A 128 4.79 -8.58 -1.80
CA ILE A 128 5.80 -7.51 -1.90
C ILE A 128 5.48 -6.37 -0.93
N ILE A 129 4.22 -5.93 -0.88
CA ILE A 129 3.80 -4.87 0.04
C ILE A 129 3.88 -5.33 1.49
N SER A 130 3.64 -6.60 1.81
CA SER A 130 3.84 -7.09 3.18
C SER A 130 5.26 -6.82 3.71
N LEU A 131 6.27 -6.87 2.82
CA LEU A 131 7.68 -6.66 3.16
C LEU A 131 7.99 -5.19 3.49
N SER A 132 7.15 -4.21 3.11
CA SER A 132 7.36 -2.81 3.53
C SER A 132 7.29 -2.65 5.04
N GLY A 133 6.55 -3.55 5.71
CA GLY A 133 6.59 -3.68 7.16
C GLY A 133 8.02 -3.88 7.65
N LEU A 134 8.74 -4.89 7.15
CA LEU A 134 10.10 -5.25 7.63
C LEU A 134 11.10 -4.09 7.55
N ARG A 135 10.97 -3.21 6.54
CA ARG A 135 11.81 -2.02 6.43
C ARG A 135 11.62 -1.04 7.58
N GLY A 136 10.39 -0.89 8.07
CA GLY A 136 10.08 -0.04 9.23
C GLY A 136 10.78 -0.47 10.52
N LEU A 137 10.97 -1.77 10.75
CA LEU A 137 11.74 -2.27 11.91
C LEU A 137 13.21 -1.93 11.79
N TRP A 138 13.78 -2.07 10.60
CA TRP A 138 15.18 -1.78 10.36
C TRP A 138 15.50 -0.29 10.51
N GLU A 139 14.60 0.59 10.05
CA GLU A 139 14.77 2.04 10.18
C GLU A 139 14.49 2.52 11.62
N GLY A 140 13.59 1.88 12.36
CA GLY A 140 13.31 2.22 13.77
C GLY A 140 14.27 1.62 14.81
N ALA A 141 15.08 0.62 14.43
CA ALA A 141 16.12 0.04 15.28
C ALA A 141 17.47 0.78 15.22
N LYS A 142 17.59 1.79 14.35
CA LYS A 142 18.75 2.69 14.24
C LYS A 142 18.50 3.98 15.00
#